data_AF-A0A412IHR5-F1
#
_entry.id   AF-A0A412IHR5-F1
#
_cell.length_a   1.000
_cell.length_b   1.000
_cell.length_c   1.000
_cell.angle_alpha   90.00
_cell.angle_beta   90.00
_cell.angle_gamma   90.00
#
_symmetry.space_group_name_H-M   'P 1'
#
loop_
_entity.id
_entity.type
_entity.pdbx_description
1 polymer ?
#
loop_
_entity_poly.entity_id
_entity_poly.type
_entity_poly.pdbx_seq_one_letter_code
_entity_poly.pdbx_strand_id
1 'polypeptide(L)' 'MKEKILTIINDIRLSKDLPALESISEESSLRDDLGLTSFDLAELTVHIEDEFDIDIFEDGLISTVGEIYTKLDKE' A
#
# COMPACT_ATOMS: atom_id res chain seq x y z
N MET A 1 -3.40 -4.62 11.73
CA MET A 1 -3.54 -4.60 10.27
C MET A 1 -2.86 -3.36 9.67
N LYS A 2 -3.19 -2.14 10.11
CA LYS A 2 -2.57 -0.90 9.60
C LYS A 2 -1.04 -0.84 9.72
N GLU A 3 -0.46 -1.36 10.81
CA GLU A 3 1.00 -1.42 11.01
C GLU A 3 1.72 -2.31 9.98
N LYS A 4 1.11 -3.42 9.57
CA LYS A 4 1.70 -4.31 8.56
C LYS A 4 1.73 -3.63 7.19
N ILE A 5 0.64 -2.98 6.80
CA ILE A 5 0.59 -2.21 5.54
C ILE A 5 1.60 -1.08 5.54
N LEU A 6 1.71 -0.35 6.64
CA LEU A 6 2.75 0.66 6.80
C LEU A 6 4.15 0.04 6.68
N THR A 7 4.37 -1.16 7.21
CA THR A 7 5.63 -1.89 7.08
C THR A 7 5.92 -2.27 5.64
N ILE A 8 4.96 -2.85 4.91
CA ILE A 8 5.12 -3.23 3.50
C ILE A 8 5.41 -1.99 2.63
N ILE A 9 4.64 -0.92 2.82
CA ILE A 9 4.85 0.34 2.12
C ILE A 9 6.24 0.91 2.45
N ASN A 10 6.66 0.84 3.72
CA ASN A 10 7.97 1.29 4.12
C ASN A 10 9.09 0.45 3.52
N ASP A 11 8.90 -0.86 3.36
CA ASP A 11 9.87 -1.75 2.73
C ASP A 11 10.09 -1.38 1.26
N ILE A 12 9.00 -1.15 0.51
CA ILE A 12 9.03 -0.67 -0.88
C ILE A 12 9.68 0.71 -0.94
N ARG A 13 9.38 1.62 -0.01
CA ARG A 13 10.01 2.95 0.07
C ARG A 13 11.51 2.85 0.36
N LEU A 14 11.92 2.03 1.32
CA LEU A 14 13.32 1.82 1.67
C LEU A 14 14.09 1.23 0.48
N SER A 15 13.49 0.30 -0.27
CA SER A 15 14.05 -0.23 -1.51
C SER A 15 14.28 0.85 -2.59
N LYS A 16 13.56 1.97 -2.52
CA LYS A 16 13.71 3.13 -3.40
C LYS A 16 14.58 4.25 -2.82
N ASP A 17 15.26 4.01 -1.69
CA ASP A 17 16.02 5.03 -0.95
C ASP A 17 15.13 6.18 -0.43
N LEU A 18 13.82 5.93 -0.28
CA LEU A 18 12.86 6.88 0.29
C LEU A 18 12.79 6.71 1.82
N PRO A 19 12.52 7.81 2.56
CA PRO A 19 12.35 7.74 3.99
C PRO A 19 11.11 6.90 4.36
N ALA A 20 11.26 6.07 5.39
CA ALA A 20 10.13 5.39 6.00
C ALA A 20 9.11 6.41 6.53
N LEU A 21 7.83 6.11 6.34
CA LEU A 21 6.70 6.86 6.90
C LEU A 21 6.42 6.33 8.30
N GLU A 22 6.40 7.22 9.28
CA GLU A 22 5.95 6.89 10.65
C GLU A 22 4.43 6.68 10.70
N SER A 23 3.69 7.38 9.84
CA SER A 23 2.25 7.22 9.71
C SER A 23 1.80 7.62 8.31
N ILE A 24 0.76 6.94 7.80
CA ILE A 24 0.18 7.19 6.48
C ILE A 24 -1.29 7.51 6.66
N SER A 25 -1.71 8.65 6.10
CA SER A 25 -3.11 9.05 6.08
C SER A 25 -3.87 8.31 4.98
N GLU A 26 -5.13 8.02 5.22
CA GLU A 26 -6.03 7.44 4.20
C GLU A 26 -6.25 8.37 2.99
N GLU A 27 -6.08 9.68 3.20
CA GLU A 27 -6.13 10.71 2.16
C GLU A 27 -4.85 10.79 1.33
N SER A 28 -3.76 10.13 1.76
CA SER A 28 -2.50 10.12 1.02
C SER A 28 -2.67 9.35 -0.28
N SER A 29 -2.26 9.99 -1.39
CA SER A 29 -2.25 9.40 -2.71
C SER A 29 -1.06 8.45 -2.87
N LEU A 30 -1.30 7.21 -3.29
CA LEU A 30 -0.25 6.21 -3.50
C LEU A 30 0.78 6.70 -4.53
N ARG A 31 0.32 7.41 -5.56
CA ARG A 31 1.16 7.91 -6.64
C ARG A 31 1.78 9.27 -6.34
N ASP A 32 0.98 10.24 -5.89
CA ASP A 32 1.44 11.62 -5.68
C ASP A 32 2.13 11.83 -4.34
N ASP A 33 1.61 11.24 -3.25
CA ASP A 33 2.12 11.46 -1.90
C ASP A 33 3.21 10.44 -1.54
N LEU A 34 2.97 9.16 -1.87
CA LEU A 34 3.94 8.10 -1.62
C LEU A 34 4.97 7.93 -2.74
N GLY A 35 4.69 8.39 -3.97
CA GLY A 35 5.59 8.22 -5.11
C GLY A 35 5.64 6.78 -5.64
N LEU A 36 4.58 5.99 -5.41
CA LEU A 36 4.48 4.62 -5.91
C LEU A 36 4.12 4.64 -7.39
N THR A 37 4.90 3.92 -8.18
CA THR A 37 4.64 3.69 -9.60
C THR A 37 3.73 2.48 -9.77
N SER A 38 3.23 2.23 -10.98
CA SER A 38 2.46 1.01 -11.25
C SER A 38 3.23 -0.28 -10.93
N PHE A 39 4.57 -0.23 -10.95
CA PHE A 39 5.42 -1.36 -10.55
C PHE A 39 5.38 -1.57 -9.04
N ASP A 40 5.55 -0.49 -8.27
CA ASP A 40 5.48 -0.53 -6.81
C ASP A 40 4.11 -0.97 -6.31
N LEU A 41 3.04 -0.55 -7.00
CA LEU A 41 1.67 -0.98 -6.70
C LEU A 41 1.47 -2.48 -6.95
N ALA A 42 2.08 -3.03 -8.01
CA ALA A 42 2.05 -4.47 -8.27
C ALA A 42 2.84 -5.24 -7.20
N GLU A 43 3.99 -4.71 -6.78
CA GLU A 43 4.77 -5.30 -5.68
C GLU A 43 3.98 -5.27 -4.37
N LEU A 44 3.36 -4.12 -4.06
CA LEU A 44 2.51 -3.93 -2.89
C LEU A 44 1.35 -4.94 -2.86
N THR A 45 0.66 -5.15 -3.99
CA THR A 45 -0.46 -6.11 -4.04
C THR A 45 0.03 -7.54 -3.83
N VAL A 46 1.17 -7.93 -4.39
CA VAL A 46 1.73 -9.27 -4.21
C VAL A 46 2.13 -9.51 -2.77
N HIS A 47 2.75 -8.53 -2.12
CA HIS A 47 3.09 -8.63 -0.70
C HIS A 47 1.85 -8.75 0.20
N ILE A 48 0.79 -8.02 -0.13
CA ILE A 48 -0.46 -8.07 0.63
C ILE A 48 -1.21 -9.37 0.37
N GLU A 49 -1.24 -9.86 -0.88
CA GLU A 49 -1.81 -11.17 -1.23
C GLU A 49 -1.05 -12.30 -0.52
N ASP A 50 0.28 -12.27 -0.47
CA ASP A 50 1.06 -13.29 0.24
C ASP A 50 0.84 -13.24 1.77
N GLU A 51 0.74 -12.05 2.36
CA GLU A 51 0.57 -11.87 3.81
C GLU A 51 -0.88 -12.06 4.30
N PHE A 52 -1.86 -11.67 3.49
CA PHE A 52 -3.27 -11.57 3.88
C PHE A 52 -4.23 -12.39 3.00
N ASP A 53 -3.77 -12.93 1.87
CA ASP A 53 -4.61 -13.59 0.86
C ASP A 53 -5.68 -12.66 0.27
N ILE A 54 -5.39 -11.34 0.24
CA ILE A 54 -6.32 -10.29 -0.22
C ILE A 54 -5.72 -9.57 -1.43
N ASP A 55 -6.45 -9.59 -2.56
CA ASP A 55 -6.13 -8.76 -3.72
C ASP A 55 -6.83 -7.39 -3.61
N ILE A 56 -6.03 -6.35 -3.37
CA ILE A 56 -6.54 -4.97 -3.19
C ILE A 56 -6.88 -4.27 -4.51
N PHE A 57 -6.53 -4.86 -5.66
CA PHE A 57 -6.79 -4.33 -7.00
C PHE A 57 -7.92 -5.06 -7.75
N GLU A 58 -8.50 -6.12 -7.16
CA GLU A 58 -9.51 -6.98 -7.80
C GLU A 58 -10.72 -6.18 -8.30
N ASP A 59 -11.12 -5.16 -7.52
CA ASP A 59 -12.29 -4.33 -7.77
C ASP A 59 -11.96 -3.03 -8.55
N GLY A 60 -10.68 -2.80 -8.87
CA GLY A 60 -10.24 -1.64 -9.63
C GLY A 60 -8.91 -1.03 -9.17
N LEU A 61 -8.49 0.02 -9.88
CA LEU A 61 -7.29 0.79 -9.54
C LEU A 61 -7.50 1.62 -8.28
N ILE A 62 -6.86 1.22 -7.19
CA ILE A 62 -6.75 2.03 -5.98
C ILE A 62 -5.83 3.23 -6.19
N SER A 63 -6.28 4.39 -5.74
CA SER A 63 -5.56 5.65 -5.90
C SER A 63 -5.02 6.18 -4.57
N THR A 64 -5.70 5.89 -3.46
CA THR A 64 -5.33 6.35 -2.12
C THR A 64 -5.12 5.19 -1.17
N VAL A 65 -4.35 5.44 -0.10
CA VAL A 65 -4.07 4.43 0.92
C VAL A 65 -5.35 4.07 1.70
N GLY A 66 -6.30 4.99 1.79
CA GLY A 66 -7.61 4.74 2.41
C GLY A 66 -8.39 3.60 1.75
N GLU A 67 -8.29 3.47 0.42
CA GLU A 67 -8.94 2.37 -0.29
C GLU A 67 -8.31 1.02 0.06
N ILE A 68 -6.98 0.97 0.16
CA ILE A 68 -6.24 -0.21 0.63
C ILE A 68 -6.72 -0.62 2.02
N TYR A 69 -6.74 0.33 2.96
CA TYR A 69 -7.21 0.06 4.32
C TYR A 69 -8.66 -0.39 4.34
N THR A 70 -9.53 0.21 3.52
CA THR A 70 -10.95 -0.16 3.47
C THR A 70 -11.15 -1.57 2.94
N LYS A 71 -10.36 -1.99 1.93
CA LYS A 71 -10.41 -3.35 1.40
C LYS A 71 -9.95 -4.36 2.45
N LEU A 72 -8.88 -4.06 3.16
CA LEU A 72 -8.31 -4.92 4.21
C LEU A 72 -9.12 -4.96 5.50
N ASP A 73 -9.86 -3.89 5.84
CA ASP A 73 -10.70 -3.82 7.05
C ASP A 73 -12.07 -4.49 6.83
N LYS A 74 -12.48 -4.69 5.57
CA LYS A 74 -13.74 -5.33 5.20
C LYS A 74 -13.71 -6.87 5.23
N GLU A 75 -12.53 -7.47 5.31
CA GLU A 75 -12.30 -8.93 5.35
C GLU A 75 -12.07 -9.45 6.77
#